data_AF-A0A4Y5YM58-F1
#
_entry.id   AF-A0A4Y5YM58-F1
#
_cell.length_a   1.000
_cell.length_b   1.000
_cell.length_c   1.000
_cell.angle_alpha   90.00
_cell.angle_beta   90.00
_cell.angle_gamma   90.00
#
_symmetry.space_group_name_H-M   'P 1'
#
loop_
_entity.id
_entity.type
_entity.pdbx_description
1 polymer ?
#
loop_
_entity_poly.entity_id
_entity_poly.type
_entity_poly.pdbx_seq_one_letter_code
_entity_poly.pdbx_strand_id
1 'polypeptide(L)'
;MNTRTALRQRRLTAIIGVALLAAAITGSVVLIGQQSLASASVPPTVSPASLTEADGIIRDEGAVSVFDETPAVTNLDSDLLAAVRAAATAAERDGVRMHVNSGWRSAEYQQVLRQDAVVEYGSEEEAARWVATPENSEHVSGDAIDLGPLTAQDWLAQRGDEFGLCQIYANERWHFELRPAAVANGCPLMYDDPTADPRTQR
;
A
#
# COMPACT_ATOMS: atom_id res chain seq x y z
N MET A 1 48.83 -40.77 -58.12
CA MET A 1 48.48 -39.46 -57.51
C MET A 1 47.63 -38.73 -58.54
N ASN A 2 46.40 -38.23 -58.38
CA ASN A 2 45.54 -37.91 -57.24
C ASN A 2 44.09 -37.73 -57.78
N THR A 3 43.17 -38.68 -57.57
CA THR A 3 41.73 -38.49 -57.90
C THR A 3 40.79 -38.73 -56.72
N ARG A 4 41.28 -39.34 -55.62
CA ARG A 4 40.48 -39.59 -54.40
C ARG A 4 40.39 -38.38 -53.46
N THR A 5 41.24 -37.37 -53.61
CA THR A 5 41.34 -36.22 -52.70
C THR A 5 40.32 -35.11 -53.00
N ALA A 6 40.00 -34.89 -54.28
CA ALA A 6 39.12 -33.79 -54.72
C ALA A 6 37.63 -33.99 -54.36
N LEU A 7 37.14 -35.24 -54.34
CA LEU A 7 35.76 -35.56 -53.97
C LEU A 7 35.51 -35.43 -52.44
N ARG A 8 36.55 -35.59 -51.63
CA ARG A 8 36.46 -35.50 -50.17
C ARG A 8 36.38 -34.05 -49.68
N GLN A 9 37.06 -33.13 -50.37
CA GLN A 9 36.99 -31.69 -50.07
C GLN A 9 35.64 -31.06 -50.42
N ARG A 10 35.00 -31.47 -51.53
CA ARG A 10 33.66 -30.98 -51.91
C ARG A 10 32.54 -31.43 -50.98
N ARG A 11 32.69 -32.59 -50.32
CA ARG A 11 31.71 -33.09 -49.34
C ARG A 11 31.83 -32.39 -47.98
N LEU A 12 33.04 -31.98 -47.59
CA LEU A 12 33.26 -31.28 -46.31
C LEU A 12 32.71 -29.84 -46.30
N THR A 13 32.85 -29.09 -47.40
CA THR A 13 32.31 -27.72 -47.50
C THR A 13 30.78 -27.69 -47.52
N ALA A 14 30.12 -28.69 -48.11
CA ALA A 14 28.66 -28.79 -48.10
C ALA A 14 28.08 -29.08 -46.70
N ILE A 15 28.75 -29.91 -45.89
CA ILE A 15 28.27 -30.27 -44.54
C ILE A 15 28.44 -29.09 -43.56
N ILE A 16 29.54 -28.34 -43.66
CA ILE A 16 29.76 -27.14 -42.82
C ILE A 16 28.75 -26.03 -43.16
N GLY A 17 28.42 -25.85 -44.44
CA GLY A 17 27.40 -24.87 -44.88
C GLY A 17 25.99 -25.18 -44.36
N VAL A 18 25.58 -26.45 -44.34
CA VAL A 18 24.26 -26.86 -43.84
C VAL A 18 24.17 -26.78 -42.31
N ALA A 19 25.26 -27.09 -41.59
CA ALA A 19 25.30 -26.99 -40.12
C ALA A 19 25.23 -25.53 -39.62
N LEU A 20 25.85 -24.59 -40.33
CA LEU A 20 25.79 -23.16 -40.00
C LEU A 20 24.42 -22.54 -40.30
N LEU A 21 23.73 -22.99 -41.35
CA LEU A 21 22.35 -22.58 -41.66
C LEU A 21 21.33 -23.14 -40.64
N ALA A 22 21.49 -24.38 -40.19
CA ALA A 22 20.63 -24.95 -39.16
C ALA A 22 20.77 -24.23 -37.81
N ALA A 23 22.00 -23.93 -37.36
CA ALA A 23 22.23 -23.20 -36.11
C ALA A 23 21.70 -21.76 -36.14
N ALA A 24 21.72 -21.09 -37.30
CA ALA A 24 21.15 -19.76 -37.46
C ALA A 24 19.60 -19.78 -37.36
N ILE A 25 18.93 -20.80 -37.90
CA ILE A 25 17.47 -20.93 -37.86
C ILE A 25 16.98 -21.28 -36.44
N THR A 26 17.67 -22.15 -35.70
CA THR A 26 17.30 -22.46 -34.29
C THR A 26 17.55 -21.27 -33.34
N GLY A 27 18.62 -20.50 -33.58
CA GLY A 27 18.89 -19.27 -32.82
C GLY A 27 17.81 -18.20 -32.99
N SER A 28 17.25 -18.06 -34.21
CA SER A 28 16.17 -17.11 -34.49
C SER A 28 14.85 -17.48 -33.81
N VAL A 29 14.52 -18.78 -33.68
CA VAL A 29 13.25 -19.21 -33.04
C VAL A 29 13.28 -18.99 -31.52
N VAL A 30 14.44 -19.17 -30.87
CA VAL A 30 14.58 -18.93 -29.42
C VAL A 30 14.54 -17.42 -29.09
N LEU A 31 15.06 -16.57 -29.96
CA LEU A 31 15.03 -15.12 -29.77
C LEU A 31 13.64 -14.49 -29.99
N ILE A 32 12.78 -15.12 -30.80
CA ILE A 32 11.39 -14.67 -31.02
C ILE A 32 10.50 -15.12 -29.86
N GLY A 33 10.72 -16.31 -29.29
CA GLY A 33 9.92 -16.84 -28.18
C GLY A 33 10.06 -16.07 -26.85
N GLN A 34 11.19 -15.40 -26.60
CA GLN A 34 11.39 -14.59 -25.38
C GLN A 34 10.70 -13.22 -25.43
N GLN A 35 10.37 -12.71 -26.61
CA GLN A 35 9.79 -11.37 -26.76
C GLN A 35 8.27 -11.35 -26.52
N SER A 36 7.61 -12.52 -26.56
CA SER A 36 6.15 -12.63 -26.36
C SER A 36 5.71 -12.80 -24.90
N LEU A 37 6.65 -12.92 -23.95
CA LEU A 37 6.33 -13.00 -22.51
C LEU A 37 6.42 -11.64 -21.80
N ALA A 38 6.86 -10.58 -22.49
CA ALA A 38 6.98 -9.23 -21.93
C ALA A 38 5.70 -8.39 -22.08
N SER A 39 4.55 -9.00 -22.39
CA SER A 39 3.24 -8.37 -22.21
C SER A 39 2.65 -8.78 -20.86
N ALA A 40 3.42 -8.61 -19.78
CA ALA A 40 2.79 -8.31 -18.51
C ALA A 40 2.19 -6.92 -18.68
N SER A 41 0.87 -6.85 -18.79
CA SER A 41 0.12 -5.60 -18.71
C SER A 41 0.51 -4.93 -17.40
N VAL A 42 1.41 -3.94 -17.47
CA VAL A 42 1.70 -3.06 -16.36
C VAL A 42 0.35 -2.49 -15.93
N PRO A 43 -0.13 -2.76 -14.70
CA PRO A 43 -1.36 -2.15 -14.24
C PRO A 43 -1.21 -0.64 -14.40
N PRO A 44 -2.27 0.09 -14.81
CA PRO A 44 -2.18 1.52 -15.02
C PRO A 44 -1.57 2.15 -13.76
N THR A 45 -0.39 2.78 -13.90
CA THR A 45 0.25 3.48 -12.80
C THR A 45 -0.63 4.66 -12.45
N VAL A 46 -1.45 4.53 -11.40
CA VAL A 46 -2.19 5.65 -10.83
C VAL A 46 -1.16 6.69 -10.47
N SER A 47 -1.22 7.84 -11.14
CA SER A 47 -0.27 8.91 -10.88
C SER A 47 -0.79 9.74 -9.69
N PRO A 48 0.06 10.15 -8.73
CA PRO A 48 -0.34 11.01 -7.61
C PRO A 48 -1.11 12.26 -8.05
N ALA A 49 -0.77 12.79 -9.23
CA ALA A 49 -1.41 13.95 -9.84
C ALA A 49 -2.88 13.74 -10.26
N SER A 50 -3.36 12.50 -10.32
CA SER A 50 -4.76 12.17 -10.66
C SER A 50 -5.68 12.11 -9.45
N LEU A 51 -5.13 12.07 -8.23
CA LEU A 51 -5.89 11.95 -6.99
C LEU A 51 -6.53 13.28 -6.59
N THR A 52 -7.76 13.18 -6.10
CA THR A 52 -8.62 14.32 -5.72
C THR A 52 -9.17 14.12 -4.31
N GLU A 53 -9.89 15.12 -3.79
CA GLU A 53 -10.58 14.99 -2.50
C GLU A 53 -11.59 13.83 -2.48
N ALA A 54 -12.13 13.44 -3.66
CA ALA A 54 -12.98 12.26 -3.79
C ALA A 54 -12.28 10.96 -3.41
N ASP A 55 -10.94 10.93 -3.48
CA ASP A 55 -10.10 9.79 -3.10
C ASP A 55 -9.73 9.78 -1.60
N GLY A 56 -10.21 10.76 -0.84
CA GLY A 56 -9.89 10.90 0.60
C GLY A 56 -8.58 11.64 0.90
N ILE A 57 -7.98 12.31 -0.09
CA ILE A 57 -6.75 13.10 0.14
C ILE A 57 -7.03 14.35 0.99
N ILE A 58 -6.19 14.57 2.00
CA ILE A 58 -6.13 15.79 2.81
C ILE A 58 -4.77 16.43 2.53
N ARG A 59 -4.76 17.64 1.98
CA ARG A 59 -3.52 18.30 1.51
C ARG A 59 -2.83 19.14 2.56
N ASP A 60 -3.63 19.76 3.43
CA ASP A 60 -3.16 20.70 4.43
C ASP A 60 -3.43 20.12 5.82
N GLU A 61 -2.38 19.95 6.61
CA GLU A 61 -2.50 19.50 8.01
C GLU A 61 -3.41 20.45 8.79
N GLY A 62 -4.32 19.91 9.59
CA GLY A 62 -5.26 20.71 10.37
C GLY A 62 -6.43 21.33 9.59
N ALA A 63 -6.53 21.10 8.27
CA ALA A 63 -7.60 21.67 7.46
C ALA A 63 -8.95 20.94 7.60
N VAL A 64 -8.94 19.67 8.01
CA VAL A 64 -10.14 18.83 8.09
C VAL A 64 -10.44 18.46 9.54
N SER A 65 -11.64 18.80 10.00
CA SER A 65 -12.18 18.38 11.29
C SER A 65 -12.92 17.03 11.18
N VAL A 66 -13.10 16.34 12.30
CA VAL A 66 -13.91 15.10 12.36
C VAL A 66 -15.41 15.33 12.12
N PHE A 67 -15.83 16.60 12.07
CA PHE A 67 -17.21 17.02 11.82
C PHE A 67 -17.44 17.50 10.39
N ASP A 68 -16.38 17.56 9.57
CA ASP A 68 -16.51 17.99 8.18
C ASP A 68 -17.14 16.90 7.32
N GLU A 69 -17.77 17.32 6.24
CA GLU A 69 -18.48 16.44 5.31
C GLU A 69 -17.62 16.15 4.06
N THR A 70 -16.34 15.87 4.26
CA THR A 70 -15.40 15.49 3.19
C THR A 70 -15.39 13.97 3.01
N PRO A 71 -15.03 13.42 1.83
CA PRO A 71 -14.96 11.97 1.61
C PRO A 71 -14.04 11.24 2.58
N ALA A 72 -12.95 11.88 3.04
CA ALA A 72 -12.06 11.31 4.06
C ALA A 72 -12.79 11.05 5.40
N VAL A 73 -13.85 11.80 5.70
CA VAL A 73 -14.63 11.65 6.95
C VAL A 73 -15.91 10.87 6.72
N THR A 74 -16.65 11.17 5.65
CA THR A 74 -18.00 10.63 5.43
C THR A 74 -18.02 9.18 4.94
N ASN A 75 -16.90 8.68 4.41
CA ASN A 75 -16.75 7.28 4.01
C ASN A 75 -16.15 6.38 5.11
N LEU A 76 -15.88 6.92 6.31
CA LEU A 76 -15.54 6.09 7.47
C LEU A 76 -16.72 5.21 7.87
N ASP A 77 -16.42 4.07 8.50
CA ASP A 77 -17.44 3.28 9.17
C ASP A 77 -18.23 4.16 10.15
N SER A 78 -19.55 3.99 10.17
CA SER A 78 -20.43 4.89 10.92
C SER A 78 -20.24 4.80 12.43
N ASP A 79 -19.90 3.62 12.93
CA ASP A 79 -19.66 3.42 14.36
C ASP A 79 -18.31 4.02 14.77
N LEU A 80 -17.28 3.87 13.92
CA LEU A 80 -16.00 4.55 14.11
C LEU A 80 -16.19 6.08 14.11
N LEU A 81 -16.88 6.63 13.11
CA LEU A 81 -17.12 8.07 13.02
C LEU A 81 -17.89 8.61 14.23
N ALA A 82 -18.88 7.85 14.73
CA ALA A 82 -19.61 8.21 15.93
C ALA A 82 -18.70 8.26 17.17
N ALA A 83 -17.84 7.24 17.35
CA ALA A 83 -16.89 7.19 18.45
C ALA A 83 -15.87 8.34 18.39
N VAL A 84 -15.31 8.62 17.21
CA VAL A 84 -14.36 9.72 16.99
C VAL A 84 -15.00 11.07 17.30
N ARG A 85 -16.23 11.33 16.83
CA ARG A 85 -16.95 12.58 17.11
C ARG A 85 -17.28 12.75 18.59
N ALA A 86 -17.58 11.65 19.30
CA ALA A 86 -17.78 11.67 20.75
C ALA A 86 -16.48 11.99 21.50
N ALA A 87 -15.36 11.35 21.12
CA ALA A 87 -14.04 11.60 21.68
C ALA A 87 -13.58 13.04 21.42
N ALA A 88 -13.75 13.55 20.20
CA ALA A 88 -13.44 14.95 19.85
C ALA A 88 -14.20 15.94 20.72
N THR A 89 -15.51 15.72 20.89
CA THR A 89 -16.36 16.56 21.75
C THR A 89 -15.91 16.54 23.21
N ALA A 90 -15.43 15.40 23.71
CA ALA A 90 -14.90 15.28 25.07
C ALA A 90 -13.53 15.95 25.21
N ALA A 91 -12.62 15.72 24.26
CA ALA A 91 -11.28 16.33 24.23
C ALA A 91 -11.36 17.86 24.21
N GLU A 92 -12.33 18.44 23.47
CA GLU A 92 -12.52 19.90 23.43
C GLU A 92 -12.86 20.50 24.80
N ARG A 93 -13.60 19.77 25.66
CA ARG A 93 -13.88 20.22 27.03
C ARG A 93 -12.64 20.28 27.90
N ASP A 94 -11.61 19.51 27.54
CA ASP A 94 -10.30 19.52 28.17
C ASP A 94 -9.32 20.48 27.47
N GLY A 95 -9.81 21.27 26.49
CA GLY A 95 -8.99 22.21 25.73
C GLY A 95 -8.12 21.56 24.64
N VAL A 96 -8.37 20.29 24.30
CA VAL A 96 -7.64 19.55 23.27
C VAL A 96 -8.48 19.48 22.00
N ARG A 97 -8.02 20.12 20.93
CA ARG A 97 -8.64 20.02 19.59
C ARG A 97 -7.93 18.98 18.76
N MET A 98 -8.69 18.21 17.99
CA MET A 98 -8.17 17.23 17.05
C MET A 98 -8.59 17.54 15.61
N HIS A 99 -7.80 17.09 14.65
CA HIS A 99 -8.05 17.15 13.22
C HIS A 99 -7.69 15.82 12.57
N VAL A 100 -8.22 15.60 11.36
CA VAL A 100 -7.97 14.39 10.58
C VAL A 100 -6.73 14.60 9.72
N ASN A 101 -5.71 13.76 9.94
CA ASN A 101 -4.54 13.69 9.06
C ASN A 101 -4.82 12.77 7.86
N SER A 102 -5.49 11.65 8.12
CA SER A 102 -5.96 10.71 7.10
C SER A 102 -7.19 9.99 7.62
N GLY A 103 -8.26 9.90 6.83
CA GLY A 103 -9.45 9.14 7.19
C GLY A 103 -9.64 7.98 6.23
N TRP A 104 -10.84 7.84 5.69
CA TRP A 104 -11.07 6.94 4.58
C TRP A 104 -10.23 7.34 3.36
N ARG A 105 -9.72 6.35 2.61
CA ARG A 105 -8.97 6.53 1.37
C ARG A 105 -9.42 5.54 0.31
N SER A 106 -9.38 5.95 -0.97
CA SER A 106 -9.58 5.00 -2.07
C SER A 106 -8.44 3.97 -2.17
N ALA A 107 -8.71 2.82 -2.78
CA ALA A 107 -7.70 1.79 -3.03
C ALA A 107 -6.58 2.33 -3.94
N GLU A 108 -6.93 3.18 -4.90
CA GLU A 108 -5.99 3.86 -5.79
C GLU A 108 -5.07 4.81 -5.02
N TYR A 109 -5.60 5.58 -4.07
CA TYR A 109 -4.77 6.42 -3.21
C TYR A 109 -3.85 5.58 -2.33
N GLN A 110 -4.36 4.50 -1.72
CA GLN A 110 -3.54 3.58 -0.93
C GLN A 110 -2.40 2.96 -1.76
N GLN A 111 -2.68 2.61 -3.03
CA GLN A 111 -1.69 2.06 -3.94
C GLN A 111 -0.56 3.06 -4.25
N VAL A 112 -0.90 4.34 -4.43
CA VAL A 112 0.09 5.42 -4.62
C VAL A 112 0.98 5.53 -3.38
N LEU A 113 0.38 5.59 -2.18
CA LEU A 113 1.15 5.68 -0.93
C LEU A 113 2.08 4.49 -0.72
N ARG A 114 1.63 3.28 -1.08
CA ARG A 114 2.47 2.09 -1.01
C ARG A 114 3.67 2.19 -1.96
N GLN A 115 3.46 2.70 -3.18
CA GLN A 115 4.54 2.89 -4.15
C GLN A 115 5.54 3.95 -3.66
N ASP A 116 5.05 5.07 -3.13
CA ASP A 116 5.89 6.13 -2.57
C ASP A 116 6.72 5.60 -1.38
N ALA A 117 6.12 4.81 -0.49
CA ALA A 117 6.82 4.16 0.61
C ALA A 117 7.89 3.18 0.13
N VAL A 118 7.65 2.42 -0.95
CA VAL A 118 8.70 1.54 -1.52
C VAL A 118 9.87 2.35 -2.05
N VAL A 119 9.62 3.51 -2.68
CA VAL A 119 10.68 4.41 -3.14
C VAL A 119 11.46 4.99 -1.96
N GLU A 120 10.76 5.38 -0.88
CA GLU A 120 11.37 5.96 0.32
C GLU A 120 12.20 4.95 1.13
N TYR A 121 11.64 3.77 1.39
CA TYR A 121 12.24 2.75 2.26
C TYR A 121 13.05 1.70 1.49
N GLY A 122 13.04 1.74 0.16
CA GLY A 122 13.90 0.95 -0.72
C GLY A 122 13.46 -0.49 -0.96
N SER A 123 12.40 -0.98 -0.31
CA SER A 123 11.83 -2.31 -0.57
C SER A 123 10.36 -2.39 -0.17
N GLU A 124 9.63 -3.36 -0.74
CA GLU A 124 8.25 -3.67 -0.32
C GLU A 124 8.15 -4.17 1.11
N GLU A 125 9.18 -4.86 1.60
CA GLU A 125 9.26 -5.40 2.96
C GLU A 125 9.38 -4.27 3.99
N GLU A 126 10.30 -3.34 3.78
CA GLU A 126 10.45 -2.18 4.68
C GLU A 126 9.26 -1.22 4.58
N ALA A 127 8.72 -1.00 3.38
CA ALA A 127 7.52 -0.18 3.20
C ALA A 127 6.29 -0.75 3.92
N ALA A 128 6.17 -2.08 4.00
CA ALA A 128 5.05 -2.74 4.68
C ALA A 128 5.00 -2.45 6.19
N ARG A 129 6.10 -2.00 6.80
CA ARG A 129 6.17 -1.57 8.21
C ARG A 129 5.47 -0.23 8.47
N TRP A 130 5.03 0.47 7.41
CA TRP A 130 4.44 1.81 7.50
C TRP A 130 3.18 1.97 6.63
N VAL A 131 3.07 1.23 5.54
CA VAL A 131 1.96 1.37 4.58
C VAL A 131 1.45 0.01 4.15
N ALA A 132 0.22 -0.32 4.55
CA ALA A 132 -0.48 -1.53 4.13
C ALA A 132 -0.77 -1.53 2.61
N THR A 133 -1.05 -2.70 2.05
CA THR A 133 -1.52 -2.84 0.67
C THR A 133 -2.95 -2.30 0.51
N PRO A 134 -3.41 -1.98 -0.71
CA PRO A 134 -4.79 -1.58 -0.96
C PRO A 134 -5.84 -2.56 -0.44
N GLU A 135 -5.57 -3.87 -0.53
CA GLU A 135 -6.50 -4.94 -0.17
C GLU A 135 -6.71 -5.06 1.34
N ASN A 136 -5.69 -4.69 2.14
CA ASN A 136 -5.66 -4.97 3.58
C ASN A 136 -5.55 -3.70 4.44
N SER A 137 -5.68 -2.52 3.85
CA SER A 137 -5.64 -1.24 4.59
C SER A 137 -6.99 -0.95 5.24
N GLU A 138 -6.99 -0.77 6.55
CA GLU A 138 -8.19 -0.40 7.31
C GLU A 138 -8.69 1.01 6.95
N HIS A 139 -7.85 1.87 6.37
CA HIS A 139 -8.32 3.14 5.81
C HIS A 139 -9.15 2.96 4.53
N VAL A 140 -8.90 1.89 3.77
CA VAL A 140 -9.66 1.59 2.55
C VAL A 140 -11.04 1.04 2.90
N SER A 141 -11.13 0.21 3.94
CA SER A 141 -12.42 -0.26 4.47
C SER A 141 -13.18 0.79 5.26
N GLY A 142 -12.51 1.87 5.71
CA GLY A 142 -13.09 2.93 6.52
C GLY A 142 -13.06 2.64 8.02
N ASP A 143 -12.32 1.62 8.45
CA ASP A 143 -12.22 1.12 9.83
C ASP A 143 -11.06 1.75 10.63
N ALA A 144 -10.29 2.64 10.01
CA ALA A 144 -9.17 3.37 10.64
C ALA A 144 -9.19 4.87 10.35
N ILE A 145 -8.59 5.63 11.27
CA ILE A 145 -8.40 7.08 11.15
C ILE A 145 -7.08 7.52 11.80
N ASP A 146 -6.39 8.43 11.11
CA ASP A 146 -5.19 9.10 11.58
C ASP A 146 -5.54 10.48 12.11
N LEU A 147 -5.26 10.72 13.40
CA LEU A 147 -5.62 11.95 14.09
C LEU A 147 -4.39 12.76 14.50
N GLY A 148 -4.48 14.08 14.33
CA GLY A 148 -3.53 15.06 14.83
C GLY A 148 -4.23 16.11 15.70
N PRO A 149 -3.49 17.06 16.30
CA PRO A 149 -2.04 17.08 16.42
C PRO A 149 -1.57 16.16 17.55
N LEU A 150 -0.27 16.22 17.89
CA LEU A 150 0.37 15.47 18.97
C LEU A 150 -0.43 15.43 20.29
N THR A 151 -0.96 16.58 20.69
CA THR A 151 -1.69 16.71 21.96
C THR A 151 -3.02 15.96 21.93
N ALA A 152 -3.64 15.80 20.76
CA ALA A 152 -4.83 14.97 20.59
C ALA A 152 -4.48 13.48 20.66
N GLN A 153 -3.38 13.07 20.02
CA GLN A 153 -2.88 11.69 20.10
C GLN A 153 -2.56 11.30 21.54
N ASP A 154 -1.89 12.17 22.30
CA ASP A 154 -1.56 11.93 23.71
C ASP A 154 -2.82 11.85 24.58
N TRP A 155 -3.85 12.66 24.28
CA TRP A 155 -5.13 12.59 24.98
C TRP A 155 -5.85 11.27 24.68
N LEU A 156 -5.88 10.85 23.41
CA LEU A 156 -6.48 9.58 22.98
C LEU A 156 -5.72 8.36 23.53
N ALA A 157 -4.40 8.43 23.66
CA ALA A 157 -3.62 7.35 24.28
C ALA A 157 -4.00 7.13 25.76
N GLN A 158 -4.52 8.17 26.44
CA GLN A 158 -4.92 8.10 27.85
C GLN A 158 -6.42 7.82 28.05
N ARG A 159 -7.25 8.18 27.08
CA ARG A 159 -8.72 8.29 27.23
C ARG A 159 -9.49 7.61 26.10
N GLY A 160 -8.82 7.16 25.04
CA GLY A 160 -9.45 6.67 23.82
C GLY A 160 -10.30 5.43 24.06
N ASP A 161 -9.89 4.57 24.99
CA ASP A 161 -10.61 3.36 25.38
C ASP A 161 -12.00 3.66 25.96
N GLU A 162 -12.21 4.81 26.60
CA GLU A 162 -13.54 5.29 27.03
C GLU A 162 -14.55 5.40 25.87
N PHE A 163 -14.05 5.56 24.65
CA PHE A 163 -14.82 5.65 23.40
C PHE A 163 -14.67 4.42 22.51
N GLY A 164 -13.91 3.42 22.95
CA GLY A 164 -13.53 2.28 22.13
C GLY A 164 -12.46 2.60 21.08
N LEU A 165 -11.80 3.75 21.12
CA LEU A 165 -10.77 4.14 20.16
C LEU A 165 -9.39 3.71 20.65
N CYS A 166 -8.72 2.86 19.89
CA CYS A 166 -7.44 2.29 20.29
C CYS A 166 -6.36 2.56 19.26
N GLN A 167 -5.19 2.99 19.73
CA GLN A 167 -3.97 2.90 18.95
C GLN A 167 -3.65 1.42 18.72
N ILE A 168 -3.49 1.02 17.47
CA ILE A 168 -3.27 -0.40 17.10
C ILE A 168 -1.79 -0.71 16.89
N TYR A 169 -1.03 0.24 16.35
CA TYR A 169 0.39 0.06 16.04
C TYR A 169 1.26 0.98 16.89
N ALA A 170 2.26 0.41 17.56
CA ALA A 170 3.14 1.13 18.48
C ALA A 170 3.99 2.20 17.76
N ASN A 171 4.35 1.98 16.50
CA ASN A 171 5.06 2.93 15.65
C ASN A 171 4.17 4.03 15.03
N GLU A 172 2.84 3.90 15.09
CA GLU A 172 1.89 4.83 14.46
C GLU A 172 0.94 5.42 15.50
N ARG A 173 1.48 6.30 16.35
CA ARG A 173 0.74 7.04 17.39
C ARG A 173 -0.46 7.86 16.92
N TRP A 174 -0.58 8.08 15.61
CA TRP A 174 -1.69 8.78 14.98
C TRP A 174 -2.82 7.84 14.59
N HIS A 175 -2.57 6.53 14.40
CA HIS A 175 -3.50 5.55 13.83
C HIS A 175 -4.42 4.96 14.90
N PHE A 176 -5.71 5.23 14.81
CA PHE A 176 -6.73 4.72 15.72
C PHE A 176 -7.78 3.90 14.97
N GLU A 177 -8.23 2.82 15.60
CA GLU A 177 -9.34 2.00 15.13
C GLU A 177 -10.38 1.79 16.24
N LEU A 178 -11.60 1.47 15.83
CA LEU A 178 -12.66 1.12 16.77
C LEU A 178 -12.46 -0.30 17.31
N ARG A 179 -12.47 -0.42 18.64
CA ARG A 179 -12.49 -1.65 19.43
C ARG A 179 -13.60 -1.50 20.48
N PRO A 180 -14.86 -1.83 20.16
CA PRO A 180 -15.99 -1.57 21.06
C PRO A 180 -15.83 -2.19 22.44
N ALA A 181 -15.14 -3.34 22.53
CA ALA A 181 -14.85 -4.02 23.78
C ALA A 181 -13.88 -3.25 24.69
N ALA A 182 -13.13 -2.26 24.17
CA ALA A 182 -12.16 -1.50 24.95
C ALA A 182 -12.82 -0.62 26.02
N VAL A 183 -14.06 -0.19 25.83
CA VAL A 183 -14.83 0.55 26.85
C VAL A 183 -14.95 -0.26 28.15
N ALA A 184 -15.01 -1.58 28.06
CA ALA A 184 -15.12 -2.46 29.22
C ALA A 184 -13.78 -3.07 29.66
N ASN A 185 -12.83 -3.24 28.73
CA ASN A 185 -11.64 -4.06 28.94
C ASN A 185 -10.30 -3.32 28.75
N GLY A 186 -10.33 -2.04 28.37
CA GLY A 186 -9.18 -1.31 27.87
C GLY A 186 -8.78 -1.74 26.45
N CYS A 187 -7.86 -1.00 25.84
CA CYS A 187 -7.36 -1.31 24.52
C CYS A 187 -6.57 -2.63 24.48
N PRO A 188 -6.61 -3.36 23.34
CA PRO A 188 -5.75 -4.52 23.16
C PRO A 188 -4.27 -4.12 23.18
N LEU A 189 -3.39 -5.11 23.34
CA LEU A 189 -1.96 -4.88 23.14
C LEU A 189 -1.73 -4.41 21.70
N MET A 190 -0.92 -3.36 21.56
CA MET A 190 -0.49 -2.87 20.26
C MET A 190 0.41 -3.90 19.58
N TYR A 191 0.31 -3.96 18.26
CA TYR A 191 1.34 -4.57 17.43
C TYR A 191 2.54 -3.62 17.32
N ASP A 192 3.74 -4.15 17.07
CA ASP A 192 4.94 -3.30 16.89
C ASP A 192 4.77 -2.36 15.70
N ASP A 193 4.22 -2.89 14.61
CA ASP A 193 3.91 -2.21 13.35
C ASP A 193 2.89 -3.05 12.54
N PRO A 194 2.37 -2.53 11.42
CA PRO A 194 1.40 -3.25 10.59
C PRO A 194 1.81 -4.65 10.18
N THR A 195 3.11 -4.97 10.03
CA THR A 195 3.56 -6.31 9.61
C THR A 195 3.33 -7.40 10.65
N ALA A 196 3.12 -7.01 11.91
CA ALA A 196 2.79 -7.93 13.00
C ALA A 196 1.27 -8.20 13.14
N ASP A 197 0.42 -7.44 12.43
CA ASP A 197 -1.03 -7.65 12.45
C ASP A 197 -1.47 -8.71 11.41
N PRO A 198 -2.07 -9.84 11.83
CA PRO A 198 -2.54 -10.88 10.90
C PRO A 198 -3.51 -10.40 9.82
N ARG A 199 -4.21 -9.28 10.04
CA ARG A 199 -5.16 -8.71 9.07
C ARG A 199 -4.46 -8.16 7.84
N THR A 200 -3.26 -7.60 8.00
CA THR A 200 -2.48 -6.94 6.95
C THR A 200 -1.63 -7.93 6.13
N GLN A 201 -1.46 -9.16 6.63
CA GLN A 201 -0.63 -10.21 6.05
C GLN A 201 -1.36 -11.12 5.03
N ARG A 202 -2.59 -10.79 4.65
CA ARG A 202 -3.45 -11.63 3.81
C ARG A 202 -3.19 -11.48 2.31
#